data_AF-A0A7X9C7G1-F1
#
_entry.id   AF-A0A7X9C7G1-F1
#
_cell.length_a   1.000
_cell.length_b   1.000
_cell.length_c   1.000
_cell.angle_alpha   90.00
_cell.angle_beta   90.00
_cell.angle_gamma   90.00
#
_symmetry.space_group_name_H-M   'P 1'
#
loop_
_entity.id
_entity.type
_entity.pdbx_description
1 polymer ?
#
loop_
_entity_poly.entity_id
_entity_poly.type
_entity_poly.pdbx_seq_one_letter_code
_entity_poly.pdbx_strand_id
1 'polypeptide(L)' 'MVPMLLLGIIVGFFAGYFFVWWGLLAVIAVIVIAASMVFSGRDRDGATGAVAGVVMGYGGVILLALFRGVL' A
#
# COMPACT_ATOMS: atom_id res chain seq x y z
N MET A 1 -14.61 3.50 2.76
CA MET A 1 -13.50 2.80 3.47
C MET A 1 -13.22 1.40 2.95
N VAL A 2 -14.11 0.41 3.15
CA VAL A 2 -13.82 -1.02 2.88
C VAL A 2 -13.33 -1.31 1.44
N PRO A 3 -13.94 -0.75 0.36
CA PRO A 3 -13.46 -1.01 -1.00
C PRO A 3 -12.04 -0.49 -1.25
N MET A 4 -11.73 0.69 -0.71
CA MET A 4 -10.42 1.32 -0.87
C MET A 4 -9.33 0.61 -0.08
N LEU A 5 -9.69 0.07 1.10
CA LEU A 5 -8.79 -0.74 1.90
C LEU A 5 -8.41 -2.05 1.19
N LEU A 6 -9.40 -2.76 0.64
CA LEU A 6 -9.15 -3.97 -0.13
C LEU A 6 -8.27 -3.68 -1.35
N LEU A 7 -8.57 -2.62 -2.10
CA LEU A 7 -7.76 -2.19 -3.24
C LEU A 7 -6.32 -1.90 -2.81
N GLY A 8 -6.15 -1.19 -1.70
CA GLY A 8 -4.82 -0.93 -1.14
C GLY A 8 -4.07 -2.23 -0.81
N ILE A 9 -4.72 -3.19 -0.14
CA ILE A 9 -4.10 -4.48 0.19
C ILE A 9 -3.62 -5.21 -1.07
N ILE A 10 -4.48 -5.26 -2.10
CA ILE A 10 -4.15 -5.91 -3.38
C ILE A 10 -2.92 -5.26 -4.02
N VAL A 11 -2.90 -3.92 -4.09
CA VAL A 11 -1.77 -3.16 -4.64
C VAL A 11 -0.49 -3.39 -3.82
N GLY A 12 -0.56 -3.31 -2.50
CA GLY A 12 0.58 -3.52 -1.61
C GLY A 12 1.13 -4.95 -1.72
N PHE A 13 0.25 -5.95 -1.76
CA PHE A 13 0.63 -7.35 -1.93
C PHE A 13 1.39 -7.55 -3.24
N PHE A 14 0.84 -7.10 -4.37
CA PHE A 14 1.49 -7.28 -5.67
C PHE A 14 2.79 -6.49 -5.80
N ALA A 15 2.84 -5.28 -5.24
CA ALA A 15 4.07 -4.49 -5.18
C ALA A 15 5.16 -5.23 -4.40
N GLY A 16 4.84 -5.79 -3.22
CA GLY A 16 5.79 -6.53 -2.41
C GLY A 16 6.21 -7.85 -3.07
N TYR A 17 5.25 -8.59 -3.62
CA TYR A 17 5.47 -9.94 -4.14
C TYR A 17 6.32 -9.96 -5.40
N PHE A 18 6.05 -9.06 -6.35
CA PHE A 18 6.76 -9.05 -7.63
C PHE A 18 7.99 -8.15 -7.63
N PHE A 19 7.99 -7.07 -6.86
CA PHE A 19 9.01 -6.02 -6.97
C PHE A 19 9.89 -5.88 -5.72
N VAL A 20 9.50 -6.48 -4.57
CA VAL A 20 10.23 -6.39 -3.29
C VAL A 20 10.62 -4.93 -3.02
N TRP A 21 11.92 -4.60 -3.03
CA TRP A 21 12.45 -3.25 -2.80
C TRP A 21 11.93 -2.20 -3.80
N TRP A 22 11.73 -2.58 -5.07
CA TRP A 22 11.17 -1.70 -6.08
C TRP A 22 9.67 -1.44 -5.85
N GLY A 23 8.99 -2.33 -5.11
CA GLY A 23 7.59 -2.16 -4.71
C GLY A 23 7.38 -0.95 -3.81
N LEU A 24 8.42 -0.48 -3.10
CA LEU A 24 8.37 0.72 -2.29
C LEU A 24 7.95 1.96 -3.09
N LEU A 25 8.32 2.03 -4.38
CA LEU A 25 7.91 3.13 -5.27
C LEU A 25 6.40 3.16 -5.46
N ALA A 26 5.75 2.00 -5.59
CA ALA A 26 4.30 1.91 -5.68
C ALA A 26 3.63 2.34 -4.37
N VAL A 27 4.21 1.97 -3.21
CA VAL A 27 3.73 2.42 -1.90
C VAL A 27 3.81 3.95 -1.79
N ILE A 28 4.95 4.54 -2.15
CA ILE A 28 5.14 6.00 -2.16
C ILE A 28 4.13 6.67 -3.10
N ALA A 29 3.92 6.15 -4.31
CA ALA A 29 2.95 6.69 -5.25
C ALA A 29 1.54 6.71 -4.67
N VAL A 30 1.11 5.63 -4.00
CA VAL A 30 -0.21 5.59 -3.34
C VAL A 30 -0.30 6.61 -2.21
N ILE A 31 0.74 6.76 -1.40
CA ILE A 31 0.78 7.76 -0.32
C ILE A 31 0.68 9.18 -0.90
N VAL A 32 1.41 9.49 -1.97
CA VAL A 32 1.36 10.81 -2.63
C VAL A 32 -0.03 11.08 -3.17
N ILE A 33 -0.64 10.12 -3.88
CA ILE A 33 -2.00 10.26 -4.40
C ILE A 33 -3.01 10.46 -3.27
N ALA A 34 -2.91 9.67 -2.20
CA ALA A 34 -3.77 9.81 -1.03
C ALA A 34 -3.62 11.18 -0.37
N ALA A 35 -2.39 11.67 -0.19
CA ALA A 35 -2.14 13.01 0.31
C ALA A 35 -2.75 14.09 -0.58
N SER A 36 -2.58 13.99 -1.90
CA SER A 36 -3.19 14.91 -2.86
C SER A 36 -4.71 14.92 -2.78
N MET A 37 -5.35 13.76 -2.60
CA MET A 37 -6.80 13.66 -2.41
C MET A 37 -7.25 14.38 -1.13
N VAL A 38 -6.53 14.19 -0.02
CA VAL A 38 -6.84 14.86 1.25
C VAL A 38 -6.70 16.38 1.13
N PHE A 39 -5.62 16.86 0.51
CA PHE A 39 -5.41 18.31 0.28
C PHE A 39 -6.43 18.91 -0.69
N SER A 40 -6.94 18.12 -1.64
CA SER A 40 -7.98 18.56 -2.58
C SER A 40 -9.39 18.54 -1.98
N GLY A 41 -9.55 18.23 -0.70
CA GLY A 41 -10.86 18.15 -0.04
C GLY A 41 -11.71 16.95 -0.45
N ARG A 42 -11.12 15.93 -1.10
CA ARG A 42 -11.79 14.68 -1.45
C ARG A 42 -11.91 13.74 -0.24
N ASP A 43 -12.61 12.62 -0.46
CA ASP A 43 -12.89 11.58 0.52
C ASP A 43 -11.62 11.10 1.28
N ARG A 44 -11.51 11.55 2.53
CA ARG A 44 -10.40 11.23 3.45
C ARG A 44 -10.45 9.80 3.94
N ASP A 45 -11.65 9.24 4.05
CA ASP A 45 -11.86 7.90 4.54
C ASP A 45 -11.42 6.86 3.49
N GLY A 46 -11.70 7.15 2.22
CA GLY A 46 -11.16 6.41 1.08
C GLY A 46 -9.62 6.47 1.02
N ALA A 47 -9.05 7.68 1.12
CA ALA A 47 -7.60 7.88 1.09
C ALA A 47 -6.88 7.12 2.23
N THR A 48 -7.42 7.21 3.44
CA THR A 48 -6.89 6.50 4.61
C THR A 48 -6.97 4.98 4.44
N GLY A 49 -8.10 4.48 3.92
CA GLY A 49 -8.26 3.06 3.59
C GLY A 49 -7.21 2.56 2.60
N ALA A 50 -6.96 3.31 1.52
CA ALA A 50 -5.96 2.96 0.51
C ALA A 50 -4.55 2.87 1.11
N VAL A 51 -4.15 3.86 1.92
CA VAL A 51 -2.82 3.88 2.57
C VAL A 51 -2.69 2.72 3.56
N ALA A 52 -3.66 2.53 4.44
CA ALA A 52 -3.64 1.44 5.42
C ALA A 52 -3.57 0.07 4.73
N GLY A 53 -4.35 -0.11 3.66
CA GLY A 53 -4.34 -1.34 2.87
C GLY A 53 -2.99 -1.62 2.22
N VAL A 54 -2.41 -0.64 1.53
CA VAL A 54 -1.09 -0.81 0.88
C VAL A 54 -0.01 -1.14 1.88
N VAL A 55 0.03 -0.44 3.02
CA VAL A 55 1.01 -0.68 4.07
C VAL A 55 0.87 -2.09 4.64
N MET A 56 -0.35 -2.54 4.92
CA MET A 56 -0.59 -3.91 5.40
C MET A 56 -0.21 -4.97 4.35
N GLY A 57 -0.61 -4.79 3.09
CA GLY A 57 -0.33 -5.72 2.01
C GLY A 57 1.18 -5.83 1.71
N TYR A 58 1.85 -4.69 1.53
CA TYR A 58 3.29 -4.65 1.25
C TYR A 58 4.10 -5.10 2.46
N GLY A 59 3.81 -4.54 3.63
CA GLY A 59 4.49 -4.88 4.88
C GLY A 59 4.37 -6.36 5.22
N GLY A 60 3.19 -6.96 5.03
CA GLY A 60 2.99 -8.40 5.23
C GLY A 60 3.88 -9.27 4.33
N VAL A 61 4.04 -8.90 3.06
CA VAL A 61 4.91 -9.65 2.13
C VAL A 61 6.38 -9.48 2.50
N ILE A 62 6.82 -8.27 2.84
CA ILE A 62 8.21 -7.99 3.25
C ILE A 62 8.54 -8.73 4.55
N LEU A 63 7.64 -8.73 5.54
CA LEU A 63 7.83 -9.50 6.77
C LEU A 63 7.94 -10.99 6.48
N LEU A 64 7.07 -11.53 5.61
CA LEU A 64 7.12 -12.94 5.23
C LEU A 64 8.44 -13.29 4.53
N ALA A 65 8.90 -12.47 3.59
CA ALA A 65 10.16 -12.71 2.89
C ALA A 65 11.37 -12.59 3.85
N LEU A 66 11.32 -11.67 4.83
CA LEU A 66 12.34 -11.55 5.88
C LEU A 66 12.43 -12.82 6.73
N PHE A 67 11.30 -13.31 7.26
CA PHE A 67 11.28 -14.54 8.07
C PHE A 67 11.65 -15.80 7.28
N ARG A 68 11.43 -15.79 5.96
CA ARG A 68 11.84 -16.89 5.07
C ARG A 68 13.32 -16.80 4.63
N GLY A 69 14.04 -15.73 4.95
CA GLY A 69 15.45 -15.55 4.59
C GLY A 69 15.69 -15.36 3.09
N VAL A 70 14.70 -14.82 2.35
CA VAL A 70 14.76 -14.60 0.89
C VAL A 70 14.82 -13.11 0.52
N LEU A 71 15.08 -12.25 1.51
CA LEU A 71 15.07 -10.80 1.39
C LEU A 71 16.47 -10.21 1.26
#